data_AF-A0A1M3ECX7-F1
#
_entry.id   AF-A0A1M3ECX7-F1
#
_cell.length_a   1.000
_cell.length_b   1.000
_cell.length_c   1.000
_cell.angle_alpha   90.00
_cell.angle_beta   90.00
_cell.angle_gamma   90.00
#
_symmetry.space_group_name_H-M   'P 1'
#
loop_
_entity.id
_entity.type
_entity.pdbx_description
1 polymer ?
#
loop_
_entity_poly.entity_id
_entity_poly.type
_entity_poly.pdbx_seq_one_letter_code
_entity_poly.pdbx_strand_id
1 'polypeptide(L)'
;MEVNNEEITPSAEYLKGYNEGYLISKYIPSFSKSAISEKGTSERSKGFYGGVMEYELEKKMAKSFPYLSREDAPSKEDYYKDRGDIDKE
;
A
#
# COMPACT_ATOMS: atom_id res chain seq x y z
N MET A 1 28.88 -5.69 -15.98
CA MET A 1 27.88 -4.65 -15.66
C MET A 1 27.78 -4.62 -14.16
N GLU A 2 28.48 -3.69 -13.53
CA GLU A 2 28.27 -3.42 -12.10
C GLU A 2 26.90 -2.78 -11.96
N VAL A 3 25.98 -3.49 -11.29
CA VAL A 3 24.71 -2.92 -10.89
C VAL A 3 25.03 -2.05 -9.70
N ASN A 4 25.22 -0.75 -9.94
CA ASN A 4 25.30 0.23 -8.87
C ASN A 4 23.98 0.19 -8.10
N ASN A 5 23.97 -0.54 -6.98
CA ASN A 5 22.95 -0.44 -5.94
C ASN A 5 23.15 0.89 -5.21
N GLU A 6 23.11 2.01 -5.95
CA GLU A 6 22.87 3.29 -5.32
C GLU A 6 21.50 3.17 -4.66
N GLU A 7 21.49 3.17 -3.33
CA GLU A 7 20.28 3.21 -2.53
C GLU A 7 19.49 4.45 -2.94
N ILE A 8 18.51 4.29 -3.84
CA ILE A 8 17.62 5.37 -4.25
C ILE A 8 16.73 5.66 -3.05
N THR A 9 17.22 6.54 -2.17
CA THR A 9 16.46 7.03 -1.02
C THR A 9 15.46 8.06 -1.54
N PRO A 10 14.15 7.79 -1.47
CA PRO A 10 13.16 8.74 -1.95
C PRO A 10 13.21 10.03 -1.14
N SER A 11 12.96 11.16 -1.80
CA SER A 11 12.93 12.45 -1.11
C SER A 11 11.78 12.50 -0.08
N ALA A 12 11.96 13.29 0.98
CA ALA A 12 10.90 13.47 1.98
C ALA A 12 9.61 14.06 1.36
N GLU A 13 9.73 14.93 0.37
CA GLU A 13 8.58 15.50 -0.36
C GLU A 13 7.86 14.44 -1.20
N TYR A 14 8.61 13.54 -1.85
CA TYR A 14 8.03 12.38 -2.52
C TYR A 14 7.24 11.51 -1.53
N LEU A 15 7.83 11.14 -0.39
CA LEU A 15 7.17 10.30 0.61
C LEU A 15 5.89 10.93 1.18
N LYS A 16 5.90 12.25 1.44
CA LYS A 16 4.70 12.98 1.88
C LYS A 16 3.59 12.90 0.83
N GLY A 17 3.92 13.25 -0.41
CA GLY A 17 2.98 13.17 -1.51
C GLY A 17 2.42 11.76 -1.67
N TYR A 18 3.28 10.75 -1.60
CA TYR A 18 2.90 9.35 -1.67
C TYR A 18 1.84 8.96 -0.65
N ASN A 19 2.10 9.24 0.62
CA ASN A 19 1.15 8.95 1.69
C ASN A 19 -0.17 9.70 1.49
N GLU A 20 -0.13 10.97 1.06
CA GLU A 20 -1.32 11.77 0.75
C GLU A 20 -2.14 11.12 -0.37
N GLY A 21 -1.50 10.76 -1.48
CA GLY A 21 -2.17 10.15 -2.63
C GLY A 21 -2.83 8.81 -2.30
N TYR A 22 -2.13 7.98 -1.54
CA TYR A 22 -2.64 6.70 -1.07
C TYR A 22 -3.86 6.87 -0.17
N LEU A 23 -3.75 7.71 0.87
CA LEU A 23 -4.83 7.93 1.84
C LEU A 23 -6.05 8.57 1.20
N ILE A 24 -5.86 9.58 0.34
CA ILE A 24 -6.97 10.21 -0.38
C ILE A 24 -7.68 9.19 -1.27
N SER A 25 -6.94 8.35 -2.01
CA SER A 25 -7.55 7.34 -2.87
C SER A 25 -8.31 6.28 -2.07
N LYS A 26 -7.80 5.93 -0.88
CA LYS A 26 -8.44 4.99 0.05
C LYS A 26 -9.75 5.51 0.62
N TYR A 27 -9.78 6.76 1.08
CA TYR A 27 -10.95 7.32 1.78
C TYR A 27 -11.89 8.12 0.87
N ILE A 28 -11.42 8.57 -0.30
CA ILE A 28 -12.18 9.38 -1.25
C ILE A 28 -12.06 8.78 -2.67
N PRO A 29 -12.76 7.67 -2.97
CA PRO A 29 -12.63 6.95 -4.23
C PRO A 29 -13.03 7.76 -5.48
N SER A 30 -13.78 8.85 -5.31
CA SER A 30 -14.15 9.77 -6.40
C SER A 30 -12.98 10.61 -6.90
N PHE A 31 -11.91 10.75 -6.10
CA PHE A 31 -10.78 11.62 -6.41
C PHE A 31 -9.80 10.99 -7.41
N SER A 32 -9.68 9.66 -7.43
CA SER A 32 -8.63 8.97 -8.20
C SER A 32 -8.79 9.15 -9.71
N LYS A 33 -10.01 9.28 -10.26
CA LYS A 33 -10.19 9.32 -11.72
C LYS A 33 -9.78 10.64 -12.37
N SER A 34 -9.93 11.77 -11.70
CA SER A 34 -9.62 13.10 -12.26
C SER A 34 -8.23 13.60 -11.90
N ALA A 35 -7.66 13.17 -10.77
CA ALA A 35 -6.33 13.62 -10.32
C ALA A 35 -5.16 12.95 -11.07
N ILE A 36 -5.39 11.83 -11.74
CA ILE A 36 -4.36 11.02 -12.42
C ILE A 36 -3.91 11.65 -13.75
N SER A 37 -4.69 12.56 -14.36
CA SER A 37 -4.39 13.04 -15.72
C SER A 37 -3.21 14.01 -15.80
N GLU A 38 -2.83 14.67 -14.70
CA GLU A 38 -1.71 15.61 -14.68
C GLU A 38 -0.59 15.12 -13.76
N LYS A 39 0.46 14.55 -14.35
CA LYS A 39 1.72 14.34 -13.63
C LYS A 39 2.36 15.70 -13.36
N GLY A 40 2.16 16.22 -12.15
CA GLY A 40 2.91 17.38 -11.69
C GLY A 40 4.42 17.11 -11.71
N THR A 41 5.21 18.15 -11.97
CA THR A 41 6.67 18.04 -12.10
C THR A 41 7.39 17.96 -10.76
N SER A 42 6.73 18.37 -9.66
CA SER A 42 7.31 18.37 -8.31
C SER A 42 7.46 16.95 -7.74
N GLU A 43 8.46 16.74 -6.87
CA GLU A 43 8.66 15.47 -6.18
C GLU A 43 7.44 15.02 -5.38
N ARG A 44 6.76 15.97 -4.71
CA ARG A 44 5.51 15.69 -4.00
C ARG A 44 4.39 15.26 -4.94
N SER A 45 4.26 15.89 -6.12
CA SER A 45 3.27 15.48 -7.12
C SER A 45 3.55 14.08 -7.69
N LYS A 46 4.83 13.74 -7.91
CA LYS A 46 5.24 12.39 -8.34
C LYS A 46 4.94 11.35 -7.26
N GLY A 47 5.22 11.68 -6.00
CA GLY A 47 4.87 10.87 -4.84
C GLY A 47 3.37 10.61 -4.79
N PHE A 48 2.58 11.69 -4.83
CA PHE A 48 1.12 11.64 -4.84
C PHE A 48 0.56 10.70 -5.89
N TYR A 49 1.03 10.84 -7.13
CA TYR A 49 0.66 9.93 -8.21
C TYR A 49 1.03 8.47 -7.89
N GLY A 50 2.21 8.24 -7.31
CA GLY A 50 2.66 6.92 -6.86
C GLY A 50 1.69 6.28 -5.86
N GLY A 51 1.31 7.01 -4.81
CA GLY A 51 0.40 6.51 -3.79
C GLY A 51 -1.01 6.22 -4.32
N VAL A 52 -1.53 7.06 -5.22
CA VAL A 52 -2.80 6.81 -5.92
C VAL A 52 -2.75 5.51 -6.71
N MET A 53 -1.66 5.30 -7.46
CA MET A 53 -1.48 4.10 -8.29
C MET A 53 -1.33 2.84 -7.45
N GLU A 54 -0.61 2.89 -6.34
CA GLU A 54 -0.49 1.76 -5.42
C GLU A 54 -1.86 1.32 -4.92
N TYR A 55 -2.68 2.25 -4.42
CA TYR A 55 -4.01 1.90 -3.92
C TYR A 55 -4.90 1.27 -5.02
N GLU A 56 -4.87 1.80 -6.24
CA GLU A 56 -5.62 1.23 -7.37
C GLU A 56 -5.12 -0.16 -7.76
N LEU A 57 -3.81 -0.43 -7.63
CA LEU A 57 -3.24 -1.77 -7.83
C LEU A 57 -3.67 -2.72 -6.73
N GLU A 58 -3.55 -2.34 -5.46
CA GLU A 58 -3.99 -3.15 -4.32
C GLU A 58 -5.47 -3.50 -4.43
N LYS A 59 -6.31 -2.52 -4.77
CA LYS A 59 -7.75 -2.72 -4.99
C LYS A 59 -8.04 -3.71 -6.11
N LYS A 60 -7.26 -3.70 -7.20
CA LYS A 60 -7.39 -4.69 -8.27
C LYS A 60 -6.91 -6.06 -7.82
N MET A 61 -5.79 -6.14 -7.10
CA MET A 61 -5.25 -7.38 -6.57
C MET A 61 -6.20 -8.04 -5.57
N ALA A 62 -6.79 -7.26 -4.65
CA ALA A 62 -7.77 -7.75 -3.68
C ALA A 62 -9.02 -8.34 -4.37
N LYS A 63 -9.47 -7.72 -5.48
CA LYS A 63 -10.56 -8.27 -6.30
C LYS A 63 -10.19 -9.55 -7.03
N SER A 64 -8.94 -9.67 -7.50
CA SER A 64 -8.46 -10.84 -8.23
C SER A 64 -8.14 -12.03 -7.33
N PHE A 65 -7.74 -11.78 -6.08
CA PHE A 65 -7.32 -12.80 -5.13
C PHE A 65 -7.87 -12.49 -3.72
N PRO A 66 -9.16 -12.76 -3.47
CA PRO A 66 -9.81 -12.36 -2.22
C PRO A 66 -9.12 -12.94 -0.98
N TYR A 67 -8.56 -14.14 -1.08
CA TYR A 67 -7.83 -14.83 0.00
C TYR A 67 -6.44 -14.25 0.33
N LEU A 68 -5.90 -13.33 -0.48
CA LEU A 68 -4.64 -12.61 -0.20
C LEU A 68 -4.87 -11.21 0.36
N SER A 69 -6.13 -10.78 0.47
CA SER A 69 -6.48 -9.47 0.99
C SER A 69 -6.12 -9.40 2.47
N ARG A 70 -5.14 -8.56 2.81
CA ARG A 70 -4.57 -8.40 4.17
C ARG A 70 -5.58 -7.99 5.25
N GLU A 71 -6.82 -7.67 4.89
CA GLU A 71 -7.88 -7.34 5.84
C GLU A 71 -8.35 -8.57 6.64
N ASP A 72 -8.13 -9.80 6.13
CA ASP A 72 -8.42 -11.06 6.82
C ASP A 72 -7.15 -11.77 7.34
N ALA A 73 -6.01 -11.08 7.41
CA ALA A 73 -4.83 -11.67 8.03
C ALA A 73 -5.15 -11.89 9.51
N PRO A 74 -5.16 -13.15 10.02
CA PRO A 74 -5.42 -13.40 11.42
C PRO A 74 -4.42 -12.61 12.24
N SER A 75 -4.91 -11.89 13.24
CA SER A 75 -4.06 -11.16 14.16
C SER A 75 -3.07 -12.15 14.78
N LYS A 76 -1.84 -11.70 15.10
CA LYS A 76 -0.88 -12.57 15.81
C LYS A 76 -1.43 -13.08 17.14
N GLU A 77 -2.50 -12.48 17.67
CA GLU A 77 -3.21 -12.94 18.86
C GLU A 77 -4.01 -14.24 18.66
N ASP A 78 -4.45 -14.55 17.43
CA ASP A 78 -5.25 -15.75 17.16
C ASP A 78 -4.39 -17.03 17.10
N TYR A 79 -3.08 -16.89 16.88
CA TYR A 79 -2.14 -18.02 16.77
C TYR A 79 -1.85 -18.71 18.11
N TYR A 80 -2.25 -18.11 19.25
CA TYR A 80 -1.99 -18.62 20.60
C TYR A 80 -3.18 -19.32 21.26
N LYS A 81 -4.37 -19.33 20.65
CA LYS A 81 -5.54 -20.02 21.23
C LYS A 81 -5.64 -21.51 20.88
N ASP A 82 -5.02 -21.96 19.78
CA ASP A 82 -5.16 -23.34 19.29
C ASP A 82 -4.11 -24.33 19.83
N ARG A 83 -3.19 -23.88 20.71
CA ARG A 83 -2.20 -24.77 21.36
C ARG A 83 -2.50 -25.03 22.85
N GLY A 84 -3.73 -24.77 23.29
CA GLY A 84 -4.13 -24.92 24.69
C GLY A 84 -4.59 -26.33 25.11
N ASP A 85 -4.88 -27.22 24.15
CA ASP A 85 -5.59 -28.48 24.44
C ASP A 85 -4.76 -29.76 24.13
N ILE A 86 -3.46 -29.63 23.88
CA ILE A 86 -2.53 -30.76 23.91
C ILE A 86 -1.87 -30.71 25.29
N ASP A 87 -2.32 -31.59 26.18
CA ASP A 87 -1.80 -31.90 27.52
C ASP A 87 -2.72 -31.52 28.70
N LYS A 88 -3.91 -32.16 28.78
CA LYS A 88 -4.46 -32.60 30.09
C LYS A 88 -5.17 -33.95 29.98
N GLU A 89 -4.53 -34.93 30.63
CA GLU A 89 -4.99 -36.25 31.11
C GLU A 89 -5.30 -37.36 30.09
#